data_AF-A0A231HDT5-F1
#
_entry.id   AF-A0A231HDT5-F1
#
_cell.length_a   1.000
_cell.length_b   1.000
_cell.length_c   1.000
_cell.angle_alpha   90.00
_cell.angle_beta   90.00
_cell.angle_gamma   90.00
#
_symmetry.space_group_name_H-M   'P 1'
#
loop_
_entity.id
_entity.type
_entity.pdbx_description
1 polymer ?
#
loop_
_entity_poly.entity_id
_entity_poly.type
_entity_poly.pdbx_seq_one_letter_code
_entity_poly.pdbx_strand_id
1 'polypeptide(L)'
;MREKFQNAQPNSGEAIPYAEANHDREQRLAWDVSEALLQAVYDAAERTGEDARSVAVTVALQQVERTHAFDVSNEDDQHVLAAQANYVADRLIELIDAYDELTTSDLQGAIEALALRLVHHQLPVGRVEQTEGGDHE
;
A
#
# COMPACT_ATOMS: atom_id res chain seq x y z
N MET A 1 29.17 59.21 3.45
CA MET A 1 27.86 59.04 2.80
C MET A 1 27.83 57.68 2.11
N ARG A 2 26.89 56.83 2.53
CA ARG A 2 26.20 55.71 1.81
C ARG A 2 27.07 54.70 1.06
N GLU A 3 27.24 53.50 1.63
CA GLU A 3 26.40 52.31 1.38
C GLU A 3 26.54 51.76 -0.04
N LYS A 4 27.02 50.51 -0.14
CA LYS A 4 26.32 49.41 -0.82
C LYS A 4 26.95 48.09 -0.40
N PHE A 5 26.46 47.53 0.70
CA PHE A 5 26.49 46.10 0.94
C PHE A 5 25.53 45.47 -0.07
N GLN A 6 26.04 44.75 -1.06
CA GLN A 6 25.25 43.79 -1.82
C GLN A 6 25.72 42.39 -1.39
N ASN A 7 25.18 41.94 -0.26
CA ASN A 7 25.06 40.53 0.03
C ASN A 7 23.90 40.01 -0.84
N ALA A 8 24.25 39.34 -1.92
CA ALA A 8 23.32 38.53 -2.71
C ALA A 8 23.99 37.19 -2.99
N GLN A 9 24.13 36.37 -1.95
CA GLN A 9 23.93 34.93 -2.11
C GLN A 9 22.59 34.62 -1.46
N PRO A 10 21.62 34.18 -2.26
CA PRO A 10 21.30 32.76 -2.20
C PRO A 10 21.04 32.25 -3.61
N ASN A 11 21.81 31.25 -4.05
CA ASN A 11 21.41 30.37 -5.14
C ASN A 11 22.29 29.12 -5.03
N SER A 12 22.12 28.38 -3.93
CA SER A 12 22.35 26.93 -4.00
C SER A 12 21.16 26.40 -4.80
N GLY A 13 21.25 26.48 -6.12
CA GLY A 13 20.41 25.72 -7.02
C GLY A 13 20.80 24.24 -6.90
N GLU A 14 20.54 23.66 -5.73
CA GLU A 14 20.56 22.22 -5.56
C GLU A 14 19.39 21.70 -6.39
N ALA A 15 19.71 21.33 -7.63
CA ALA A 15 18.82 20.52 -8.44
C ALA A 15 18.67 19.21 -7.67
N ILE A 16 17.56 19.08 -6.93
CA ILE A 16 17.18 17.81 -6.30
C ILE A 16 17.28 16.76 -7.41
N PRO A 17 18.21 15.79 -7.30
CA PRO A 17 18.35 14.78 -8.33
C PRO A 17 17.00 14.09 -8.51
N TYR A 18 16.61 13.84 -9.76
CA TYR A 18 15.32 13.26 -10.12
C TYR A 18 14.97 11.97 -9.33
N ALA A 19 15.99 11.24 -8.87
CA ALA A 19 15.86 10.09 -7.99
C ALA A 19 15.31 10.44 -6.59
N GLU A 20 15.72 11.54 -5.97
CA GLU A 20 15.20 12.01 -4.68
C GLU A 20 13.73 12.44 -4.80
N ALA A 21 13.37 13.16 -5.87
CA ALA A 21 11.98 13.57 -6.10
C ALA A 21 11.03 12.39 -6.37
N ASN A 22 11.52 11.31 -7.02
CA ASN A 22 10.75 10.07 -7.19
C ASN A 22 10.62 9.29 -5.88
N HIS A 23 11.71 9.19 -5.10
CA HIS A 23 11.69 8.54 -3.80
C HIS A 23 10.71 9.23 -2.83
N ASP A 24 10.70 10.56 -2.78
CA ASP A 24 9.76 11.33 -1.95
C ASP A 24 8.30 11.11 -2.39
N ARG A 25 8.07 10.94 -3.69
CA ARG A 25 6.74 10.66 -4.23
C ARG A 25 6.27 9.24 -3.90
N GLU A 26 7.14 8.25 -4.04
CA GLU A 26 6.84 6.85 -3.67
C GLU A 26 6.62 6.73 -2.16
N GLN A 27 7.45 7.38 -1.34
CA GLN A 27 7.29 7.39 0.10
C GLN A 27 5.98 8.05 0.53
N ARG A 28 5.59 9.17 -0.12
CA ARG A 28 4.30 9.80 0.12
C ARG A 28 3.13 8.94 -0.31
N LEU A 29 3.24 8.25 -1.45
CA LEU A 29 2.22 7.31 -1.90
C LEU A 29 2.08 6.14 -0.92
N ALA A 30 3.18 5.60 -0.41
CA ALA A 30 3.17 4.53 0.57
C ALA A 30 2.53 4.97 1.89
N TRP A 31 2.79 6.21 2.33
CA TRP A 31 2.09 6.79 3.48
C TRP A 31 0.58 6.88 3.26
N ASP A 32 0.15 7.50 2.16
CA ASP A 32 -1.28 7.67 1.84
C ASP A 32 -2.01 6.32 1.72
N VAL A 33 -1.36 5.31 1.12
CA VAL A 33 -1.90 3.95 1.01
C VAL A 33 -1.98 3.31 2.39
N SER A 34 -0.94 3.46 3.23
CA SER A 34 -0.92 2.90 4.59
C SER A 34 -2.08 3.47 5.42
N GLU A 35 -2.31 4.79 5.37
CA GLU A 35 -3.43 5.42 6.08
C GLU A 35 -4.79 4.89 5.60
N ALA A 36 -4.98 4.74 4.28
CA ALA A 36 -6.23 4.23 3.72
C ALA A 36 -6.50 2.77 4.12
N LEU A 37 -5.47 1.91 4.07
CA LEU A 37 -5.58 0.51 4.47
C LEU A 37 -5.82 0.38 5.99
N LEU A 38 -5.13 1.18 6.81
CA LEU A 38 -5.30 1.18 8.25
C LEU A 38 -6.70 1.65 8.66
N GLN A 39 -7.20 2.73 8.04
CA GLN A 39 -8.56 3.20 8.27
C GLN A 39 -9.60 2.13 7.90
N ALA A 40 -9.37 1.40 6.80
CA ALA A 40 -10.27 0.32 6.40
C ALA A 40 -10.33 -0.81 7.45
N VAL A 41 -9.21 -1.16 8.07
CA VAL A 41 -9.19 -2.14 9.16
C VAL A 41 -9.97 -1.63 10.37
N TYR A 42 -9.74 -0.39 10.80
CA TYR A 42 -10.48 0.20 11.93
C TYR A 42 -12.00 0.26 11.65
N ASP A 43 -12.39 0.79 10.49
CA ASP A 43 -13.79 0.90 10.10
C ASP A 43 -14.49 -0.46 10.00
N ALA A 44 -13.75 -1.48 9.57
CA ALA A 44 -14.26 -2.84 9.43
C ALA A 44 -14.33 -3.57 10.77
N ALA A 45 -13.38 -3.36 11.68
CA ALA A 45 -13.40 -3.93 13.04
C ALA A 45 -14.57 -3.39 13.88
N GLU A 46 -15.03 -2.16 13.61
CA GLU A 46 -16.24 -1.61 14.22
C GLU A 46 -17.56 -2.20 13.64
N ARG A 47 -17.49 -2.98 12.55
CA ARG A 47 -18.65 -3.58 11.85
C ARG A 47 -18.65 -5.11 12.04
N THR A 48 -19.82 -5.73 12.12
CA THR A 48 -19.90 -7.19 12.28
C THR A 48 -20.11 -7.91 10.95
N GLY A 49 -19.27 -8.90 10.63
CA GLY A 49 -19.57 -9.93 9.63
C GLY A 49 -19.27 -9.57 8.17
N GLU A 50 -20.22 -9.85 7.28
CA GLU A 50 -20.09 -9.80 5.81
C GLU A 50 -19.70 -8.39 5.28
N ASP A 51 -20.07 -7.35 6.02
CA ASP A 51 -19.76 -5.95 5.70
C ASP A 51 -18.26 -5.65 5.75
N ALA A 52 -17.51 -6.28 6.66
CA ALA A 52 -16.06 -6.07 6.80
C ALA A 52 -15.29 -6.61 5.59
N ARG A 53 -15.68 -7.79 5.09
CA ARG A 53 -15.06 -8.41 3.91
C ARG A 53 -15.33 -7.60 2.64
N SER A 54 -16.55 -7.10 2.48
CA SER A 54 -16.88 -6.25 1.32
C SER A 54 -16.08 -4.95 1.31
N VAL A 55 -15.84 -4.34 2.48
CA VAL A 55 -14.99 -3.14 2.61
C VAL A 55 -13.55 -3.46 2.25
N ALA A 56 -12.99 -4.56 2.78
CA ALA A 56 -11.62 -4.98 2.49
C ALA A 56 -11.39 -5.19 0.98
N VAL A 57 -12.30 -5.88 0.28
CA VAL A 57 -12.21 -6.08 -1.17
C VAL A 57 -12.27 -4.76 -1.94
N THR A 58 -13.18 -3.85 -1.55
CA THR A 58 -13.33 -2.55 -2.21
C THR A 58 -12.08 -1.70 -2.07
N VAL A 59 -11.55 -1.60 -0.85
CA VAL A 59 -10.34 -0.82 -0.56
C VAL A 59 -9.12 -1.43 -1.24
N ALA A 60 -8.98 -2.76 -1.22
CA ALA A 60 -7.90 -3.46 -1.88
C ALA A 60 -7.85 -3.16 -3.40
N LEU A 61 -8.99 -3.28 -4.08
CA LEU A 61 -9.09 -2.96 -5.52
C LEU A 61 -8.67 -1.51 -5.79
N GLN A 62 -9.23 -0.56 -5.03
CA GLN A 62 -8.94 0.87 -5.19
C GLN A 62 -7.44 1.18 -5.01
N GLN A 63 -6.79 0.59 -4.00
CA GLN A 63 -5.37 0.87 -3.76
C GLN A 63 -4.48 0.20 -4.81
N VAL A 64 -4.85 -0.98 -5.31
CA VAL A 64 -4.14 -1.65 -6.41
C VAL A 64 -4.23 -0.84 -7.70
N GLU A 65 -5.42 -0.38 -8.10
CA GLU A 65 -5.61 0.49 -9.27
C GLU A 65 -4.94 1.87 -9.11
N ARG A 66 -4.86 2.39 -7.87
CA ARG A 66 -4.18 3.67 -7.60
C ARG A 66 -2.67 3.58 -7.78
N THR A 67 -2.09 2.43 -7.45
CA THR A 67 -0.63 2.22 -7.45
C THR A 67 -0.11 1.66 -8.76
N HIS A 68 -0.92 0.88 -9.47
CA HIS A 68 -0.56 0.22 -10.73
C HIS A 68 -1.41 0.74 -11.88
N ALA A 69 -0.81 0.87 -13.07
CA ALA A 69 -1.56 1.15 -14.29
C ALA A 69 -1.94 -0.18 -14.97
N PHE A 70 -3.23 -0.53 -14.92
CA PHE A 70 -3.78 -1.70 -15.62
C PHE A 70 -4.62 -1.27 -16.82
N ASP A 71 -4.45 -1.94 -17.95
CA ASP A 71 -5.38 -1.82 -19.06
C ASP A 71 -6.54 -2.82 -18.88
N VAL A 72 -7.67 -2.35 -18.37
CA VAL A 72 -8.86 -3.19 -18.18
C VAL A 72 -9.49 -3.69 -19.49
N SER A 73 -8.99 -3.28 -20.66
CA SER A 73 -9.39 -3.89 -21.94
C SER A 73 -8.55 -5.12 -22.30
N ASN A 74 -7.45 -5.35 -21.59
CA ASN A 74 -6.58 -6.52 -21.71
C ASN A 74 -6.94 -7.56 -20.62
N GLU A 75 -7.23 -8.79 -21.05
CA GLU A 75 -7.60 -9.91 -20.17
C GLU A 75 -6.47 -10.30 -19.20
N ASP A 76 -5.21 -10.25 -19.65
CA ASP A 76 -4.05 -10.56 -18.81
C ASP A 76 -3.91 -9.52 -17.67
N ASP A 77 -4.06 -8.24 -18.01
CA ASP A 77 -3.99 -7.15 -17.02
C ASP A 77 -5.16 -7.22 -16.02
N GLN A 78 -6.36 -7.59 -16.49
CA GLN A 78 -7.50 -7.85 -15.59
C GLN A 78 -7.22 -9.01 -14.62
N HIS A 79 -6.58 -10.08 -15.09
CA HIS A 79 -6.21 -11.21 -14.24
C HIS A 79 -5.16 -10.81 -13.20
N VAL A 80 -4.15 -10.03 -13.58
CA VAL A 80 -3.14 -9.53 -12.64
C VAL A 80 -3.76 -8.59 -11.62
N LEU A 81 -4.60 -7.64 -12.05
CA LEU A 81 -5.35 -6.74 -11.17
C LEU A 81 -6.16 -7.54 -10.15
N ALA A 82 -6.95 -8.52 -10.61
CA ALA A 82 -7.77 -9.34 -9.73
C ALA A 82 -6.91 -10.15 -8.74
N ALA A 83 -5.79 -10.72 -9.18
CA ALA A 83 -4.90 -11.47 -8.30
C ALA A 83 -4.28 -10.60 -7.20
N GLN A 84 -3.80 -9.41 -7.56
CA GLN A 84 -3.21 -8.47 -6.59
C GLN A 84 -4.25 -7.89 -5.64
N ALA A 85 -5.44 -7.54 -6.14
CA ALA A 85 -6.54 -7.06 -5.31
C ALA A 85 -6.99 -8.14 -4.31
N ASN A 86 -7.11 -9.40 -4.75
CA ASN A 86 -7.42 -10.51 -3.85
C ASN A 86 -6.35 -10.70 -2.78
N TYR A 87 -5.07 -10.65 -3.15
CA TYR A 87 -3.97 -10.76 -2.18
C TYR A 87 -4.04 -9.67 -1.10
N VAL A 88 -4.27 -8.42 -1.50
CA VAL A 88 -4.40 -7.31 -0.54
C VAL A 88 -5.66 -7.47 0.32
N ALA A 89 -6.78 -7.88 -0.28
CA ALA A 89 -8.03 -8.11 0.45
C ALA A 89 -7.88 -9.22 1.50
N ASP A 90 -7.27 -10.35 1.15
CA ASP A 90 -7.01 -11.45 2.07
C ASP A 90 -6.19 -11.00 3.28
N ARG A 91 -5.13 -10.20 3.04
CA ARG A 91 -4.32 -9.62 4.13
C ARG A 91 -5.10 -8.65 5.00
N LEU A 92 -5.96 -7.82 4.43
CA LEU A 92 -6.82 -6.94 5.22
C LEU A 92 -7.81 -7.74 6.07
N ILE A 93 -8.40 -8.81 5.52
CA ILE A 93 -9.32 -9.69 6.26
C ILE A 93 -8.59 -10.37 7.42
N GLU A 94 -7.39 -10.90 7.20
CA GLU A 94 -6.56 -11.47 8.28
C GLU A 94 -6.31 -10.46 9.41
N LEU A 95 -6.02 -9.20 9.06
CA LEU A 95 -5.78 -8.14 10.05
C LEU A 95 -7.05 -7.69 10.78
N ILE A 96 -8.19 -7.67 10.09
CA ILE A 96 -9.51 -7.37 10.68
C ILE A 96 -9.89 -8.50 11.66
N ASP A 97 -9.75 -9.76 11.24
CA ASP A 97 -10.11 -10.92 12.06
C ASP A 97 -9.21 -11.03 13.31
N ALA A 98 -7.94 -10.61 13.21
CA ALA A 98 -6.98 -10.59 14.33
C ALA A 98 -6.95 -9.26 15.11
N TYR A 99 -7.82 -8.30 14.80
CA TYR A 99 -7.72 -6.91 15.29
C TYR A 99 -7.63 -6.80 16.82
N ASP A 100 -8.46 -7.55 17.54
CA ASP A 100 -8.50 -7.52 19.01
C ASP A 100 -7.27 -8.18 19.67
N GLU A 101 -6.50 -8.96 18.93
CA GLU A 101 -5.32 -9.69 19.41
C GLU A 101 -4.00 -8.95 19.12
N LEU A 102 -4.01 -8.03 18.16
CA LEU A 102 -2.83 -7.29 17.72
C LEU A 102 -2.61 -6.03 18.57
N THR A 103 -1.34 -5.70 18.83
CA THR A 103 -1.03 -4.37 19.32
C THR A 103 -1.16 -3.34 18.20
N THR A 104 -1.40 -2.08 18.55
CA THR A 104 -1.45 -0.98 17.57
C THR A 104 -0.16 -0.92 16.73
N SER A 105 1.00 -1.21 17.32
CA SER A 105 2.28 -1.21 16.62
C SER A 105 2.40 -2.37 15.63
N ASP A 106 1.88 -3.56 15.97
CA ASP A 106 1.90 -4.72 15.07
C ASP A 106 1.01 -4.47 13.85
N LEU A 107 -0.18 -3.93 14.08
CA LEU A 107 -1.12 -3.58 13.02
C LEU A 107 -0.54 -2.51 12.08
N GLN A 108 0.02 -1.43 12.63
CA GLN A 108 0.68 -0.39 11.83
C GLN A 108 1.84 -0.96 11.01
N GLY A 109 2.72 -1.74 11.62
CA GLY A 109 3.85 -2.35 10.93
C GLY A 109 3.43 -3.31 9.81
N ALA A 110 2.37 -4.09 10.00
CA ALA A 110 1.83 -4.97 8.98
C ALA A 110 1.24 -4.20 7.79
N ILE A 111 0.50 -3.12 8.07
CA ILE A 111 -0.09 -2.26 7.04
C ILE A 111 0.98 -1.50 6.25
N GLU A 112 1.97 -0.92 6.93
CA GLU A 112 3.09 -0.22 6.28
C GLU A 112 3.87 -1.17 5.36
N ALA A 113 4.13 -2.40 5.82
CA ALA A 113 4.80 -3.40 4.99
C ALA A 113 3.97 -3.79 3.76
N LEU A 114 2.64 -3.88 3.89
CA LEU A 114 1.74 -4.15 2.76
C LEU A 114 1.71 -2.98 1.76
N ALA A 115 1.62 -1.75 2.25
CA ALA A 115 1.62 -0.54 1.42
C ALA A 115 2.94 -0.37 0.65
N LEU A 116 4.09 -0.61 1.30
CA LEU A 116 5.40 -0.57 0.65
C LEU A 116 5.49 -1.61 -0.47
N ARG A 117 5.03 -2.85 -0.25
CA ARG A 117 5.01 -3.88 -1.30
C ARG A 117 4.10 -3.49 -2.46
N LEU A 118 2.98 -2.84 -2.17
CA LEU A 118 2.05 -2.37 -3.18
C LEU A 118 2.68 -1.28 -4.06
N VAL A 119 3.27 -0.25 -3.44
CA VAL A 119 3.90 0.87 -4.14
C VAL A 119 5.15 0.45 -4.92
N HIS A 120 5.93 -0.49 -4.39
CA HIS A 120 7.11 -1.01 -5.08
C HIS A 120 6.79 -2.10 -6.11
N HIS A 121 5.51 -2.40 -6.38
CA HIS A 121 5.08 -3.44 -7.33
C HIS A 121 5.63 -4.84 -7.01
N GLN A 122 5.69 -5.18 -5.72
CA GLN A 122 6.25 -6.44 -5.19
C GLN A 122 5.17 -7.42 -4.73
N LEU A 123 3.90 -7.19 -5.09
CA LEU A 123 2.84 -8.13 -4.77
C LEU A 123 2.96 -9.40 -5.63
N PRO A 124 2.68 -10.58 -5.04
CA PRO A 124 2.74 -11.83 -5.78
C PRO A 124 1.68 -11.84 -6.89
N VAL A 125 2.08 -12.32 -8.06
CA VAL A 125 1.19 -12.60 -9.19
C VAL A 125 1.04 -14.11 -9.28
N GLY A 126 -0.03 -14.65 -8.69
CA GLY A 126 -0.32 -16.08 -8.67
C GLY A 126 -1.02 -16.52 -7.39
N ARG A 127 -1.76 -17.63 -7.45
CA ARG A 127 -2.23 -18.31 -6.23
C ARG A 127 -0.98 -18.68 -5.44
N VAL A 128 -0.92 -18.28 -4.17
CA VAL A 128 -0.06 -18.98 -3.20
C VAL A 128 -0.49 -20.43 -3.27
N GLU A 129 0.32 -21.30 -3.89
CA GLU A 129 0.15 -22.73 -3.72
C GLU A 129 0.20 -22.96 -2.23
N GLN A 130 -0.95 -23.32 -1.64
CA GLN A 130 -0.95 -23.91 -0.31
C GLN A 130 0.01 -25.08 -0.44
N THR A 131 1.16 -24.99 0.21
CA THR A 131 2.02 -26.14 0.46
C THR A 131 1.12 -27.16 1.14
N GLU A 132 0.58 -28.09 0.35
CA GLU A 132 -0.03 -29.31 0.85
C GLU A 132 0.99 -29.89 1.81
N GLY A 133 0.61 -29.90 3.09
CA GLY A 133 1.29 -30.69 4.10
C GLY A 133 1.25 -32.12 3.61
N GLY A 134 2.35 -32.54 2.98
CA GLY A 134 2.65 -33.93 2.76
C GLY A 134 2.93 -34.55 4.12
N ASP A 135 1.85 -34.90 4.82
CA ASP A 135 1.86 -36.11 5.64
C ASP A 135 2.30 -37.23 4.69
N HIS A 136 3.51 -37.72 4.90
CA HIS A 136 3.87 -39.05 4.46
C HIS A 136 4.39 -39.79 5.68
N GLU A 137 3.58 -40.77 6.05
CA GLU A 137 3.80 -41.80 7.07
C GLU A 137 5.17 -42.48 7.00
#